data_AF-A0A7X9YLS0-F1
#
_entry.id   AF-A0A7X9YLS0-F1
#
_cell.length_a   1.000
_cell.length_b   1.000
_cell.length_c   1.000
_cell.angle_alpha   90.00
_cell.angle_beta   90.00
_cell.angle_gamma   90.00
#
_symmetry.space_group_name_H-M   'P 1'
#
loop_
_entity.id
_entity.type
_entity.pdbx_description
1 polymer ?
#
loop_
_entity_poly.entity_id
_entity_poly.type
_entity_poly.pdbx_seq_one_letter_code
_entity_poly.pdbx_strand_id
1 'polypeptide(L)'
;MKKSYRPATMWTLACFTVVSVVLVVPWIMWQSQAPVPLNIMIIDKSRPDESYQGHKGLVWLLNQQKIVQQTGEHYSYEEDYYGYDLQDGLPQMKRLMPDEVTDTDLIYLTANRSSLSTSKNERRQDGIYEGLTIYDVQKIREAAYKGVTIVAEYSALANTASKMTREQLYPILGVNSSGWQGKSVSNLQSIEEVPRWVRTNYEQREKKKWPYRGAGMLLVHMDGQVMVLEKGSDVKTGKIQVAFTQEGKEWCGITQDIHYSGWFDIIVPQQKSSILAWYRTDLTETGEQKLVDAGIPAEFAALVQYDDYNRSYYMAGSFGEMKHYSFWRRIRGWEVVRSKLTPDQKEIPDMFYWKVYVPVMKHILEEVQESRQQWP
;
A
#
# COMPACT_ATOMS: atom_id res chain seq x y z
N MET A 1 7.03 7.99 67.13
CA MET A 1 6.14 7.98 65.94
C MET A 1 6.90 7.46 64.72
N LYS A 2 6.79 6.17 64.38
CA LYS A 2 7.36 5.62 63.13
C LYS A 2 6.30 5.77 62.04
N LYS A 3 6.46 6.75 61.13
CA LYS A 3 5.62 6.86 59.92
C LYS A 3 5.83 5.60 59.09
N SER A 4 4.79 4.78 58.93
CA SER A 4 4.79 3.59 58.09
C SER A 4 4.76 3.98 56.61
N TYR A 5 5.93 4.21 56.02
CA TYR A 5 6.12 4.46 54.57
C TYR A 5 5.97 3.17 53.71
N ARG A 6 5.10 2.23 54.09
CA ARG A 6 5.00 0.89 53.48
C ARG A 6 3.90 0.65 52.42
N PRO A 7 2.84 1.47 52.25
CA PRO A 7 1.87 1.19 51.19
C PRO A 7 2.44 1.58 49.82
N ALA A 8 3.01 2.79 49.69
CA ALA A 8 3.46 3.31 48.39
C ALA A 8 4.52 2.43 47.70
N THR A 9 5.46 1.86 48.46
CA THR A 9 6.52 0.99 47.91
C THR A 9 6.01 -0.36 47.42
N MET A 10 4.98 -0.92 48.05
CA MET A 10 4.34 -2.15 47.56
C MET A 10 3.48 -1.88 46.31
N TRP A 11 2.77 -0.75 46.27
CA TRP A 11 2.00 -0.36 45.08
C TRP A 11 2.91 -0.05 43.88
N THR A 12 4.05 0.61 44.09
CA THR A 12 5.03 0.86 43.02
C THR A 12 5.65 -0.44 42.53
N LEU A 13 5.98 -1.37 43.44
CA LEU A 13 6.54 -2.67 43.05
C LEU A 13 5.51 -3.50 42.28
N ALA A 14 4.26 -3.56 42.75
CA ALA A 14 3.18 -4.25 42.06
C ALA A 14 2.91 -3.65 40.67
N CYS A 15 2.91 -2.33 40.54
CA CYS A 15 2.75 -1.65 39.25
C CYS A 15 3.91 -1.99 38.30
N PHE A 16 5.15 -1.97 38.79
CA PHE A 16 6.32 -2.35 37.99
C PHE A 16 6.26 -3.81 37.55
N THR A 17 5.86 -4.74 38.43
CA THR A 17 5.66 -6.15 38.09
C THR A 17 4.59 -6.31 37.01
N VAL A 18 3.45 -5.64 37.13
CA VAL A 18 2.37 -5.70 36.13
C VAL A 18 2.85 -5.18 34.78
N VAL A 19 3.52 -4.02 34.74
CA VAL A 19 4.08 -3.46 33.49
C VAL A 19 5.09 -4.43 32.87
N SER A 20 5.96 -5.04 33.68
CA SER A 20 6.93 -6.02 33.21
C SER A 20 6.24 -7.25 32.62
N VAL A 21 5.22 -7.81 33.28
CA VAL A 21 4.45 -8.95 32.78
C VAL A 21 3.76 -8.61 31.45
N VAL A 22 3.15 -7.42 31.35
CA VAL A 22 2.46 -6.96 30.14
C VAL A 22 3.41 -6.79 28.94
N LEU A 23 4.69 -6.46 29.17
CA LEU A 23 5.68 -6.35 28.09
C LEU A 23 6.38 -7.68 27.77
N VAL A 24 6.70 -8.47 28.80
CA VAL A 24 7.50 -9.70 28.66
C VAL A 24 6.65 -10.88 28.17
N VAL A 25 5.43 -11.05 28.67
CA VAL A 25 4.59 -12.19 28.29
C VAL A 25 4.28 -12.21 26.79
N PRO A 26 3.83 -11.11 26.15
CA PRO A 26 3.61 -11.10 24.71
C PRO A 26 4.87 -11.35 23.88
N TRP A 27 6.04 -10.94 24.39
CA TRP A 27 7.33 -11.25 23.77
C TRP A 27 7.67 -12.74 23.85
N ILE A 28 7.47 -13.37 25.03
CA ILE A 28 7.64 -14.83 25.18
C ILE A 28 6.65 -15.58 24.28
N MET A 29 5.38 -15.16 24.27
CA MET A 29 4.35 -15.78 23.41
C MET A 29 4.71 -15.67 21.94
N TRP A 30 5.27 -14.52 21.51
CA TRP A 30 5.80 -14.37 20.17
C TRP A 30 6.96 -15.35 19.95
N GLN A 31 7.95 -15.39 20.84
CA GLN A 31 9.11 -16.28 20.74
C GLN A 31 8.71 -17.77 20.64
N SER A 32 7.64 -18.18 21.31
CA SER A 32 7.12 -19.56 21.30
C SER A 32 6.25 -19.92 20.08
N GLN A 33 5.83 -18.96 19.26
CA GLN A 33 5.10 -19.25 18.01
C GLN A 33 6.01 -20.01 17.02
N ALA A 34 5.47 -21.07 16.40
CA ALA A 34 6.17 -21.78 15.34
C ALA A 34 6.33 -20.86 14.10
N PRO A 35 7.49 -20.88 13.41
CA PRO A 35 7.63 -20.22 12.11
C PRO A 35 6.66 -20.80 11.08
N VAL A 36 6.13 -19.94 10.22
CA VAL A 36 5.25 -20.30 9.11
C VAL A 36 6.06 -20.23 7.81
N PRO A 37 6.44 -21.36 7.20
CA PRO A 37 7.13 -21.33 5.91
C PRO A 37 6.16 -20.87 4.83
N LEU A 38 6.36 -19.67 4.30
CA LEU A 38 5.57 -19.11 3.20
C LEU A 38 6.52 -18.31 2.29
N ASN A 39 6.64 -18.75 1.03
CA ASN A 39 7.54 -18.15 0.07
C ASN A 39 6.88 -16.97 -0.65
N ILE A 40 7.41 -15.78 -0.40
CA ILE A 40 6.87 -14.53 -0.88
C ILE A 40 7.92 -13.88 -1.78
N MET A 41 7.59 -13.73 -3.05
CA MET A 41 8.41 -13.02 -4.01
C MET A 41 8.03 -11.54 -4.00
N ILE A 42 8.87 -10.70 -3.40
CA ILE A 42 8.70 -9.25 -3.36
C ILE A 42 9.35 -8.64 -4.61
N ILE A 43 8.57 -7.93 -5.42
CA ILE A 43 9.05 -7.26 -6.63
C ILE A 43 8.91 -5.75 -6.46
N ASP A 44 10.05 -5.05 -6.47
CA ASP A 44 10.15 -3.60 -6.39
C ASP A 44 11.20 -3.10 -7.40
N LYS A 45 10.75 -2.86 -8.64
CA LYS A 45 11.61 -2.33 -9.72
C LYS A 45 11.60 -0.81 -9.80
N SER A 46 11.31 -0.13 -8.70
CA SER A 46 11.30 1.33 -8.67
C SER A 46 12.73 1.90 -8.61
N ARG A 47 12.87 3.22 -8.75
CA ARG A 47 14.16 3.87 -8.46
C ARG A 47 14.55 3.53 -7.02
N PRO A 48 15.74 2.97 -6.78
CA PRO A 48 16.14 2.61 -5.44
C PRO A 48 16.38 3.86 -4.59
N ASP A 49 16.03 3.75 -3.31
CA ASP A 49 16.45 4.66 -2.26
C ASP A 49 16.71 3.87 -0.97
N GLU A 50 17.42 4.47 -0.02
CA GLU A 50 17.76 3.83 1.26
C GLU A 50 16.56 3.64 2.19
N SER A 51 15.36 4.08 1.78
CA SER A 51 14.20 4.11 2.65
C SER A 51 13.35 2.84 2.57
N TYR A 52 13.40 2.11 1.44
CA TYR A 52 12.65 0.88 1.18
C TYR A 52 11.14 1.00 1.46
N GLN A 53 10.56 2.20 1.30
CA GLN A 53 9.20 2.49 1.74
C GLN A 53 8.13 1.62 1.07
N GLY A 54 8.37 1.15 -0.16
CA GLY A 54 7.41 0.33 -0.92
C GLY A 54 7.13 -1.04 -0.30
N HIS A 55 8.15 -1.69 0.29
CA HIS A 55 8.02 -3.08 0.75
C HIS A 55 8.47 -3.34 2.20
N LYS A 56 9.14 -2.40 2.88
CA LYS A 56 9.55 -2.64 4.29
C LYS A 56 8.37 -2.85 5.24
N GLY A 57 7.21 -2.28 4.92
CA GLY A 57 5.96 -2.52 5.63
C GLY A 57 5.56 -4.00 5.56
N LEU A 58 5.56 -4.58 4.36
CA LEU A 58 5.32 -6.01 4.18
C LEU A 58 6.31 -6.83 5.02
N VAL A 59 7.61 -6.59 4.88
CA VAL A 59 8.64 -7.37 5.60
C VAL A 59 8.51 -7.24 7.13
N TRP A 60 8.10 -6.08 7.62
CA TRP A 60 7.77 -5.92 9.03
C TRP A 60 6.66 -6.89 9.46
N LEU A 61 5.58 -6.94 8.68
CA LEU A 61 4.43 -7.81 8.96
C LEU A 61 4.82 -9.29 8.86
N LEU A 62 5.56 -9.69 7.82
CA LEU A 62 6.04 -11.07 7.65
C LEU A 62 6.82 -11.52 8.88
N ASN A 63 7.78 -10.71 9.31
CA ASN A 63 8.57 -11.01 10.50
C ASN A 63 7.72 -11.03 11.77
N GLN A 64 6.73 -10.15 11.89
CA GLN A 64 5.86 -10.12 13.06
C GLN A 64 4.93 -11.34 13.13
N GLN A 65 4.47 -11.84 11.99
CA GLN A 65 3.68 -13.09 11.87
C GLN A 65 4.56 -14.36 11.86
N LYS A 66 5.89 -14.22 12.01
CA LYS A 66 6.88 -15.30 11.89
C LYS A 66 6.80 -16.08 10.58
N ILE A 67 6.46 -15.38 9.50
CA ILE A 67 6.58 -15.90 8.15
C ILE A 67 8.06 -15.93 7.77
N VAL A 68 8.50 -17.10 7.30
CA VAL A 68 9.90 -17.37 6.92
C VAL A 68 9.95 -17.99 5.52
N GLN A 69 11.11 -17.89 4.87
CA GLN A 69 11.39 -18.59 3.62
C GLN A 69 11.42 -20.11 3.86
N GLN A 70 11.38 -20.96 2.80
CA GLN A 70 11.52 -22.43 2.99
C GLN A 70 12.82 -22.82 3.69
N THR A 71 13.87 -22.00 3.55
CA THR A 71 15.16 -22.19 4.24
C THR A 71 15.04 -22.04 5.77
N GLY A 72 13.92 -21.48 6.25
CA GLY A 72 13.71 -21.10 7.64
C GLY A 72 14.21 -19.70 7.98
N GLU A 73 14.78 -18.98 7.02
CA GLU A 73 15.31 -17.63 7.21
C GLU A 73 14.20 -16.58 7.25
N HIS A 74 14.43 -15.54 8.06
CA HIS A 74 13.56 -14.37 8.14
C HIS A 74 13.76 -13.45 6.93
N TYR A 75 12.68 -12.79 6.49
CA TYR A 75 12.76 -11.81 5.43
C TYR A 75 13.50 -10.54 5.88
N SER A 76 14.40 -10.06 5.02
CA SER A 76 15.08 -8.77 5.10
C SER A 76 14.57 -7.84 4.01
N TYR A 77 14.15 -6.62 4.37
CA TYR A 77 13.71 -5.64 3.38
C TYR A 77 14.90 -5.09 2.57
N GLU A 78 16.13 -5.24 3.08
CA GLU A 78 17.32 -4.81 2.36
C GLU A 78 17.73 -5.87 1.34
N GLU A 79 17.47 -7.16 1.58
CA GLU A 79 18.03 -8.25 0.76
C GLU A 79 17.01 -9.02 -0.08
N ASP A 80 15.78 -9.19 0.42
CA ASP A 80 14.82 -10.15 -0.11
C ASP A 80 13.78 -9.50 -1.03
N TYR A 81 14.27 -8.85 -2.08
CA TYR A 81 13.41 -8.33 -3.15
C TYR A 81 14.09 -8.42 -4.53
N TYR A 82 13.26 -8.45 -5.57
CA TYR A 82 13.65 -8.44 -6.97
C TYR A 82 13.51 -7.03 -7.51
N GLY A 83 14.64 -6.38 -7.78
CA GLY A 83 14.66 -4.94 -7.97
C GLY A 83 16.04 -4.33 -8.01
N TYR A 84 16.06 -3.01 -8.16
CA TYR A 84 17.29 -2.22 -8.16
C TYR A 84 17.65 -1.81 -6.73
N ASP A 85 18.95 -1.63 -6.47
CA ASP A 85 19.48 -1.14 -5.20
C ASP A 85 20.56 -0.08 -5.45
N LEU A 86 20.93 0.68 -4.43
CA LEU A 86 22.04 1.61 -4.49
C LEU A 86 23.34 0.90 -4.10
N GLN A 87 24.24 0.70 -5.06
CA GLN A 87 25.61 0.25 -4.82
C GLN A 87 26.56 1.41 -5.09
N ASP A 88 27.33 1.82 -4.08
CA ASP A 88 28.20 3.01 -4.12
C ASP A 88 27.47 4.29 -4.56
N GLY A 89 26.19 4.42 -4.16
CA GLY A 89 25.33 5.54 -4.52
C GLY A 89 24.79 5.51 -5.96
N LEU A 90 25.07 4.47 -6.73
CA LEU A 90 24.57 4.28 -8.08
C LEU A 90 23.49 3.19 -8.12
N PRO A 91 22.38 3.40 -8.84
CA PRO A 91 21.39 2.34 -9.07
C PRO A 91 22.03 1.16 -9.81
N GLN A 92 21.88 -0.04 -9.26
CA GLN A 92 22.31 -1.29 -9.89
C GLN A 92 21.24 -2.37 -9.74
N MET A 93 21.23 -3.33 -10.66
CA MET A 93 20.31 -4.46 -10.58
C MET A 93 20.74 -5.38 -9.42
N LYS A 94 19.94 -5.45 -8.36
CA LYS A 94 20.25 -6.28 -7.18
C LYS A 94 19.94 -7.75 -7.45
N ARG A 95 18.71 -8.02 -7.89
CA ARG A 95 18.24 -9.38 -8.15
C ARG A 95 17.27 -9.40 -9.31
N LEU A 96 17.57 -10.22 -10.32
CA LEU A 96 16.69 -10.50 -11.44
C LEU A 96 15.68 -11.57 -11.07
N MET A 97 14.46 -11.43 -11.58
CA MET A 97 13.46 -12.49 -11.44
C MET A 97 13.97 -13.77 -12.11
N PRO A 98 13.78 -14.95 -11.50
CA PRO A 98 14.13 -16.22 -12.14
C PRO A 98 13.37 -16.36 -13.46
N ASP A 99 13.88 -17.19 -14.38
CA ASP A 99 13.21 -17.41 -15.66
C ASP A 99 11.88 -18.12 -15.51
N GLU A 100 11.81 -19.02 -14.53
CA GLU A 100 10.58 -19.67 -14.09
C GLU A 100 10.36 -19.39 -12.60
N VAL A 101 9.15 -18.98 -12.25
CA VAL A 101 8.75 -18.82 -10.85
C VAL A 101 8.33 -20.18 -10.32
N THR A 102 9.17 -20.78 -9.49
CA THR A 102 8.89 -22.04 -8.76
C THR A 102 8.77 -21.77 -7.28
N ASP A 103 8.12 -22.69 -6.56
CA ASP A 103 8.07 -22.71 -5.10
C ASP A 103 7.65 -21.37 -4.46
N THR A 104 6.79 -20.60 -5.11
CA THR A 104 6.34 -19.28 -4.66
C THR A 104 4.85 -19.34 -4.34
N ASP A 105 4.50 -18.96 -3.11
CA ASP A 105 3.12 -18.98 -2.65
C ASP A 105 2.40 -17.66 -2.98
N LEU A 106 3.13 -16.55 -2.92
CA LEU A 106 2.62 -15.21 -3.20
C LEU A 106 3.66 -14.31 -3.90
N ILE A 107 3.21 -13.54 -4.89
CA ILE A 107 3.98 -12.44 -5.50
C ILE A 107 3.41 -11.12 -5.00
N TYR A 108 4.28 -10.28 -4.43
CA TYR A 108 3.93 -8.93 -3.99
C TYR A 108 4.55 -7.89 -4.93
N LEU A 109 3.71 -7.17 -5.67
CA LEU A 109 4.10 -6.12 -6.60
C LEU A 109 3.95 -4.76 -5.92
N THR A 110 5.06 -4.04 -5.80
CA THR A 110 5.07 -2.66 -5.28
C THR A 110 6.11 -1.81 -5.99
N ALA A 111 6.13 -0.54 -5.64
CA ALA A 111 7.14 0.42 -6.06
C ALA A 111 7.22 1.53 -5.03
N ASN A 112 8.40 2.13 -4.91
CA ASN A 112 8.56 3.32 -4.09
C ASN A 112 7.94 4.55 -4.77
N ARG A 113 6.97 5.19 -4.10
CA ARG A 113 6.28 6.38 -4.59
C ARG A 113 7.18 7.61 -4.69
N SER A 114 8.28 7.71 -3.93
CA SER A 114 9.25 8.80 -4.10
C SER A 114 9.75 8.85 -5.54
N SER A 115 9.99 7.67 -6.15
CA SER A 115 10.38 7.51 -7.55
C SER A 115 9.28 7.91 -8.53
N LEU A 116 8.01 7.82 -8.11
CA LEU A 116 6.86 8.18 -8.94
C LEU A 116 6.64 9.69 -9.03
N SER A 117 7.27 10.49 -8.17
CA SER A 117 7.06 11.94 -8.09
C SER A 117 7.84 12.76 -9.13
N THR A 118 8.80 12.16 -9.84
CA THR A 118 9.59 12.80 -10.91
C THR A 118 8.93 12.62 -12.29
N SER A 119 9.14 13.60 -13.17
CA SER A 119 8.54 13.57 -14.51
C SER A 119 9.07 12.40 -15.35
N LYS A 120 8.26 11.88 -16.29
CA LYS A 120 8.70 10.79 -17.21
C LYS A 120 9.98 11.14 -17.98
N ASN A 121 10.22 12.42 -18.27
CA ASN A 121 11.43 12.88 -18.96
C ASN A 121 12.67 12.83 -18.06
N GLU A 122 12.53 13.13 -16.77
CA GLU A 122 13.63 12.98 -15.79
C GLU A 122 13.92 11.50 -15.50
N ARG A 123 12.88 10.63 -15.47
CA ARG A 123 13.09 9.17 -15.34
C ARG A 123 13.88 8.57 -16.51
N ARG A 124 13.68 9.08 -17.73
CA ARG A 124 14.40 8.64 -18.93
C ARG A 124 15.84 9.14 -19.01
N GLN A 125 16.17 10.27 -18.37
CA GLN A 125 17.53 10.81 -18.39
C GLN A 125 18.51 9.99 -17.54
N ASP A 126 18.04 9.27 -16.52
CA ASP A 126 18.89 8.42 -15.67
C ASP A 126 19.16 7.02 -16.27
N GLY A 127 18.44 6.59 -17.33
CA GLY A 127 18.78 5.44 -18.20
C GLY A 127 18.93 4.03 -17.58
N ILE A 128 18.86 3.86 -16.26
CA ILE A 128 19.30 2.62 -15.59
C ILE A 128 18.15 1.71 -15.13
N TYR A 129 16.94 2.24 -14.91
CA TYR A 129 15.80 1.48 -14.39
C TYR A 129 14.53 1.69 -15.23
N GLU A 130 13.92 0.59 -15.69
CA GLU A 130 12.78 0.61 -16.60
C GLU A 130 11.44 0.35 -15.91
N GLY A 131 11.43 0.10 -14.61
CA GLY A 131 10.24 -0.40 -13.91
C GLY A 131 9.95 -1.87 -14.25
N LEU A 132 8.70 -2.30 -14.10
CA LEU A 132 8.25 -3.62 -14.55
C LEU A 132 8.26 -3.68 -16.08
N THR A 133 9.05 -4.59 -16.65
CA THR A 133 9.16 -4.82 -18.09
C THR A 133 8.11 -5.82 -18.58
N ILE A 134 7.98 -5.96 -19.90
CA ILE A 134 7.08 -6.98 -20.48
C ILE A 134 7.49 -8.40 -20.09
N TYR A 135 8.79 -8.68 -19.98
CA TYR A 135 9.32 -9.99 -19.59
C TYR A 135 8.97 -10.31 -18.12
N ASP A 136 9.05 -9.31 -17.24
CA ASP A 136 8.62 -9.49 -15.84
C ASP A 136 7.15 -9.84 -15.75
N VAL A 137 6.32 -9.11 -16.51
CA VAL A 137 4.87 -9.38 -16.54
C VAL A 137 4.59 -10.76 -17.10
N GLN A 138 5.30 -11.23 -18.13
CA GLN A 138 5.14 -12.61 -18.63
C GLN A 138 5.42 -13.65 -17.53
N LYS A 139 6.53 -13.50 -16.78
CA LYS A 139 6.87 -14.38 -15.65
C LYS A 139 5.80 -14.35 -14.55
N ILE A 140 5.30 -13.16 -14.21
CA ILE A 140 4.19 -12.99 -13.25
C ILE A 140 2.93 -13.69 -13.77
N ARG A 141 2.63 -13.56 -15.07
CA ARG A 141 1.46 -14.20 -15.68
C ARG A 141 1.54 -15.72 -15.64
N GLU A 142 2.70 -16.27 -15.95
CA GLU A 142 2.93 -17.71 -15.88
C GLU A 142 2.79 -18.23 -14.45
N ALA A 143 3.30 -17.49 -13.45
CA ALA A 143 3.12 -17.83 -12.04
C ALA A 143 1.63 -17.80 -11.63
N ALA A 144 0.91 -16.75 -12.03
CA ALA A 144 -0.52 -16.63 -11.80
C ALA A 144 -1.30 -17.80 -12.43
N TYR A 145 -0.98 -18.21 -13.66
CA TYR A 145 -1.62 -19.38 -14.29
C TYR A 145 -1.34 -20.71 -13.58
N LYS A 146 -0.28 -20.78 -12.76
CA LYS A 146 0.03 -21.92 -11.89
C LYS A 146 -0.62 -21.82 -10.51
N GLY A 147 -1.47 -20.81 -10.27
CA GLY A 147 -2.20 -20.62 -9.01
C GLY A 147 -1.48 -19.78 -7.98
N VAL A 148 -0.34 -19.16 -8.30
CA VAL A 148 0.39 -18.28 -7.36
C VAL A 148 -0.46 -17.04 -7.06
N THR A 149 -0.63 -16.71 -5.77
CA THR A 149 -1.42 -15.54 -5.36
C THR A 149 -0.68 -14.25 -5.74
N ILE A 150 -1.39 -13.28 -6.32
CA ILE A 150 -0.80 -12.00 -6.73
C ILE A 150 -1.38 -10.87 -5.88
N VAL A 151 -0.54 -10.13 -5.18
CA VAL A 151 -0.92 -8.89 -4.49
C VAL A 151 -0.21 -7.73 -5.16
N ALA A 152 -0.95 -6.72 -5.62
CA ALA A 152 -0.37 -5.57 -6.30
C ALA A 152 -0.89 -4.27 -5.71
N GLU A 153 0.03 -3.35 -5.44
CA GLU A 153 -0.31 -1.97 -5.11
C GLU A 153 -0.35 -1.09 -6.37
N TYR A 154 -1.11 0.00 -6.31
CA TYR A 154 -1.15 1.03 -7.32
C TYR A 154 0.24 1.45 -7.82
N SER A 155 1.18 1.59 -6.88
CA SER A 155 2.54 2.02 -7.18
C SER A 155 3.23 1.11 -8.20
N ALA A 156 2.97 -0.20 -8.17
CA ALA A 156 3.53 -1.16 -9.12
C ALA A 156 3.04 -0.91 -10.55
N LEU A 157 1.73 -0.70 -10.75
CA LEU A 157 1.18 -0.38 -12.06
C LEU A 157 1.66 0.99 -12.55
N ALA A 158 1.80 1.97 -11.65
CA ALA A 158 2.39 3.26 -11.99
C ALA A 158 3.87 3.15 -12.40
N ASN A 159 4.57 2.09 -11.99
CA ASN A 159 5.98 1.81 -12.25
C ASN A 159 6.22 0.75 -13.34
N THR A 160 5.37 0.68 -14.36
CA THR A 160 5.58 -0.18 -15.54
C THR A 160 6.35 0.55 -16.64
N ALA A 161 7.20 -0.16 -17.38
CA ALA A 161 8.00 0.37 -18.49
C ALA A 161 7.16 1.03 -19.59
N SER A 162 5.95 0.51 -19.84
CA SER A 162 5.06 1.01 -20.87
C SER A 162 3.58 0.82 -20.51
N LYS A 163 2.69 1.53 -21.22
CA LYS A 163 1.24 1.32 -21.12
C LYS A 163 0.88 -0.12 -21.51
N MET A 164 1.49 -0.63 -22.58
CA MET A 164 1.29 -2.01 -23.04
C MET A 164 1.65 -3.02 -21.94
N THR A 165 2.76 -2.81 -21.24
CA THR A 165 3.18 -3.68 -20.12
C THR A 165 2.15 -3.68 -18.99
N ARG A 166 1.60 -2.51 -18.64
CA ARG A 166 0.56 -2.38 -17.62
C ARG A 166 -0.72 -3.12 -18.01
N GLU A 167 -1.15 -2.98 -19.27
CA GLU A 167 -2.36 -3.61 -19.78
C GLU A 167 -2.30 -5.15 -19.72
N GLN A 168 -1.10 -5.74 -19.72
CA GLN A 168 -0.91 -7.18 -19.55
C GLN A 168 -1.15 -7.69 -18.12
N LEU A 169 -1.14 -6.81 -17.10
CA LEU A 169 -1.45 -7.17 -15.71
C LEU A 169 -2.95 -7.11 -15.40
N TYR A 170 -3.73 -6.33 -16.16
CA TYR A 170 -5.17 -6.15 -15.92
C TYR A 170 -5.99 -7.44 -15.88
N PRO A 171 -5.78 -8.42 -16.78
CA PRO A 171 -6.53 -9.68 -16.72
C PRO A 171 -6.26 -10.47 -15.45
N ILE A 172 -5.03 -10.43 -14.92
CA ILE A 172 -4.65 -11.16 -13.71
C ILE A 172 -5.21 -10.50 -12.47
N LEU A 173 -5.20 -9.16 -12.45
CA LEU A 173 -5.63 -8.39 -11.29
C LEU A 173 -7.14 -8.12 -11.28
N GLY A 174 -7.88 -8.50 -12.33
CA GLY A 174 -9.32 -8.26 -12.44
C GLY A 174 -9.71 -6.78 -12.52
N VAL A 175 -8.81 -5.90 -12.97
CA VAL A 175 -9.02 -4.44 -12.98
C VAL A 175 -8.55 -3.82 -14.28
N ASN A 176 -9.19 -2.74 -14.70
CA ASN A 176 -8.73 -1.86 -15.78
C ASN A 176 -8.47 -0.46 -15.21
N SER A 177 -7.47 0.27 -15.72
CA SER A 177 -7.30 1.68 -15.33
C SER A 177 -8.26 2.57 -16.11
N SER A 178 -8.86 3.54 -15.43
CA SER A 178 -9.55 4.67 -16.09
C SER A 178 -8.58 5.66 -16.74
N GLY A 179 -7.27 5.52 -16.47
CA GLY A 179 -6.27 6.52 -16.81
C GLY A 179 -6.15 7.66 -15.80
N TRP A 180 -7.06 7.76 -14.82
CA TRP A 180 -7.04 8.81 -13.80
C TRP A 180 -6.42 8.32 -12.50
N GLN A 181 -5.67 9.22 -11.86
CA GLN A 181 -5.08 9.03 -10.54
C GLN A 181 -5.49 10.21 -9.66
N GLY A 182 -5.75 9.95 -8.38
CA GLY A 182 -6.24 10.95 -7.45
C GLY A 182 -5.37 11.14 -6.21
N LYS A 183 -5.49 12.32 -5.59
CA LYS A 183 -4.92 12.61 -4.27
C LYS A 183 -5.71 13.72 -3.56
N SER A 184 -6.04 13.51 -2.29
CA SER A 184 -6.55 14.56 -1.40
C SER A 184 -5.41 15.45 -0.92
N VAL A 185 -5.60 16.77 -0.97
CA VAL A 185 -4.59 17.75 -0.55
C VAL A 185 -5.18 18.74 0.46
N SER A 186 -4.40 19.05 1.50
CA SER A 186 -4.79 20.07 2.49
C SER A 186 -4.59 21.48 1.93
N ASN A 187 -3.65 21.64 1.00
CA ASN A 187 -3.39 22.92 0.33
C ASN A 187 -2.96 22.73 -1.13
N LEU A 188 -3.82 23.15 -2.07
CA LEU A 188 -3.58 23.16 -3.51
C LEU A 188 -2.42 24.08 -3.93
N GLN A 189 -1.94 24.94 -3.04
CA GLN A 189 -0.74 25.77 -3.24
C GLN A 189 0.53 25.14 -2.65
N SER A 190 0.45 24.04 -1.90
CA SER A 190 1.61 23.35 -1.34
C SER A 190 2.42 22.65 -2.44
N ILE A 191 3.71 22.94 -2.51
CA ILE A 191 4.64 22.30 -3.47
C ILE A 191 4.94 20.85 -3.05
N GLU A 192 4.77 20.53 -1.77
CA GLU A 192 4.95 19.18 -1.22
C GLU A 192 3.75 18.28 -1.55
N GLU A 193 2.53 18.81 -1.44
CA GLU A 193 1.32 18.03 -1.70
C GLU A 193 0.98 17.97 -3.20
N VAL A 194 1.20 19.06 -3.93
CA VAL A 194 0.96 19.22 -5.38
C VAL A 194 2.30 19.24 -6.12
N PRO A 195 2.70 18.12 -6.75
CA PRO A 195 3.97 18.04 -7.46
C PRO A 195 4.11 19.10 -8.55
N ARG A 196 5.34 19.60 -8.77
CA ARG A 196 5.62 20.63 -9.79
C ARG A 196 5.11 20.25 -11.17
N TRP A 197 5.30 18.99 -11.57
CA TRP A 197 4.87 18.49 -12.88
C TRP A 197 3.34 18.58 -13.08
N VAL A 198 2.53 18.44 -12.02
CA VAL A 198 1.06 18.61 -12.10
C VAL A 198 0.72 20.04 -12.48
N ARG A 199 1.35 21.02 -11.80
CA ARG A 199 1.14 22.44 -12.09
C ARG A 199 1.62 22.79 -13.50
N THR A 200 2.82 22.33 -13.87
CA THR A 200 3.36 22.56 -15.21
C THR A 200 2.44 22.00 -16.30
N ASN A 201 1.92 20.79 -16.13
CA ASN A 201 0.97 20.19 -17.08
C ASN A 201 -0.31 21.02 -17.21
N TYR A 202 -0.88 21.45 -16.08
CA TYR A 202 -2.05 22.32 -16.07
C TYR A 202 -1.77 23.64 -16.79
N GLU A 203 -0.70 24.35 -16.43
CA GLU A 203 -0.40 25.68 -16.98
C GLU A 203 -0.09 25.62 -18.48
N GLN A 204 0.57 24.55 -18.94
CA GLN A 204 0.87 24.33 -20.35
C GLN A 204 -0.38 24.03 -21.19
N ARG A 205 -1.31 23.23 -20.65
CA ARG A 205 -2.56 22.85 -21.35
C ARG A 205 -3.58 23.98 -21.34
N GLU A 206 -3.86 24.54 -20.16
CA GLU A 206 -4.89 25.57 -19.96
C GLU A 206 -4.43 26.97 -20.39
N LYS A 207 -3.12 27.15 -20.64
CA LYS A 207 -2.50 28.46 -20.94
C LYS A 207 -2.80 29.51 -19.86
N LYS A 208 -3.01 29.06 -18.62
CA LYS A 208 -3.34 29.89 -17.45
C LYS A 208 -2.43 29.49 -16.29
N LYS A 209 -2.09 30.45 -15.43
CA LYS A 209 -1.39 30.17 -14.17
C LYS A 209 -2.27 29.35 -13.24
N TRP A 210 -1.65 28.52 -12.39
CA TRP A 210 -2.34 27.72 -11.37
C TRP A 210 -3.18 28.60 -10.42
N PRO A 211 -4.53 28.60 -10.51
CA PRO A 211 -5.36 29.53 -9.73
C PRO A 211 -5.79 28.96 -8.38
N TYR A 212 -5.64 27.65 -8.18
CA TYR A 212 -6.29 26.90 -7.10
C TYR A 212 -5.66 27.14 -5.73
N ARG A 213 -6.52 27.18 -4.69
CA ARG A 213 -6.13 27.45 -3.30
C ARG A 213 -6.92 26.61 -2.29
N GLY A 214 -6.38 26.49 -1.09
CA GLY A 214 -7.04 25.76 0.00
C GLY A 214 -7.06 24.25 -0.23
N ALA A 215 -7.89 23.54 0.54
CA ALA A 215 -7.99 22.08 0.46
C ALA A 215 -8.82 21.63 -0.75
N GLY A 216 -8.62 20.40 -1.19
CA GLY A 216 -9.39 19.82 -2.28
C GLY A 216 -8.85 18.46 -2.72
N MET A 217 -9.25 18.03 -3.90
CA MET A 217 -8.78 16.80 -4.52
C MET A 217 -8.18 17.11 -5.89
N LEU A 218 -7.02 16.50 -6.16
CA LEU A 218 -6.36 16.53 -7.45
C LEU A 218 -6.66 15.23 -8.17
N LEU A 219 -7.12 15.31 -9.40
CA LEU A 219 -7.23 14.18 -10.32
C LEU A 219 -6.34 14.45 -11.53
N VAL A 220 -5.50 13.49 -11.87
CA VAL A 220 -4.53 13.62 -12.95
C VAL A 220 -4.67 12.44 -13.88
N HIS A 221 -4.90 12.72 -15.15
CA HIS A 221 -4.97 11.70 -16.17
C HIS A 221 -3.58 11.39 -16.74
N MET A 222 -3.38 10.16 -17.21
CA MET A 222 -2.10 9.70 -17.76
C MET A 222 -1.61 10.47 -19.00
N ASP A 223 -2.51 11.15 -19.72
CA ASP A 223 -2.15 12.04 -20.83
C ASP A 223 -1.67 13.42 -20.35
N GLY A 224 -1.83 13.74 -19.06
CA GLY A 224 -1.44 15.00 -18.45
C GLY A 224 -2.59 15.99 -18.24
N GLN A 225 -3.85 15.61 -18.48
CA GLN A 225 -4.99 16.41 -18.01
C GLN A 225 -5.00 16.48 -16.48
N VAL A 226 -5.38 17.64 -15.94
CA VAL A 226 -5.47 17.87 -14.50
C VAL A 226 -6.85 18.43 -14.21
N MET A 227 -7.60 17.73 -13.37
CA MET A 227 -8.86 18.18 -12.82
C MET A 227 -8.68 18.47 -11.33
N VAL A 228 -9.27 19.57 -10.86
CA VAL A 228 -9.25 19.97 -9.46
C VAL A 228 -10.68 20.06 -8.95
N LEU A 229 -10.93 19.41 -7.82
CA LEU A 229 -12.16 19.52 -7.05
C LEU A 229 -11.87 20.33 -5.79
N GLU A 230 -12.32 21.58 -5.76
CA GLU A 230 -12.04 22.52 -4.68
C GLU A 230 -12.99 22.29 -3.49
N LYS A 231 -12.46 22.45 -2.27
CA LYS A 231 -13.28 22.35 -1.06
C LYS A 231 -14.32 23.47 -1.03
N GLY A 232 -15.56 23.11 -0.71
CA GLY A 232 -16.72 23.99 -0.67
C GLY A 232 -17.51 23.93 -1.97
N SER A 233 -16.86 24.15 -3.12
CA SER A 233 -17.54 24.13 -4.41
C SER A 233 -17.78 22.71 -4.92
N ASP A 234 -16.79 21.83 -4.91
CA ASP A 234 -16.88 20.50 -5.54
C ASP A 234 -16.88 19.35 -4.52
N VAL A 235 -16.23 19.57 -3.38
CA VAL A 235 -16.16 18.61 -2.27
C VAL A 235 -16.42 19.32 -0.95
N LYS A 236 -17.26 18.76 -0.07
CA LYS A 236 -17.61 19.40 1.20
C LYS A 236 -16.41 19.47 2.15
N THR A 237 -15.69 18.35 2.27
CA THR A 237 -14.57 18.22 3.23
C THR A 237 -13.21 18.25 2.55
N GLY A 238 -13.12 17.79 1.29
CA GLY A 238 -11.86 17.57 0.57
C GLY A 238 -11.08 16.35 1.06
N LYS A 239 -11.69 15.52 1.93
CA LYS A 239 -11.09 14.31 2.48
C LYS A 239 -11.58 13.09 1.71
N ILE A 240 -10.70 12.11 1.58
CA ILE A 240 -11.05 10.79 1.06
C ILE A 240 -10.93 9.76 2.19
N GLN A 241 -11.83 8.81 2.21
CA GLN A 241 -11.87 7.72 3.18
C GLN A 241 -11.94 6.39 2.44
N VAL A 242 -11.36 5.34 3.01
CA VAL A 242 -11.55 3.97 2.58
C VAL A 242 -12.67 3.37 3.41
N ALA A 243 -13.75 2.95 2.74
CA ALA A 243 -14.93 2.35 3.32
C ALA A 243 -15.10 0.93 2.76
N PHE A 244 -15.06 -0.06 3.65
CA PHE A 244 -15.23 -1.47 3.27
C PHE A 244 -16.69 -1.77 2.92
N THR A 245 -16.90 -2.66 1.93
CA THR A 245 -18.22 -3.26 1.65
C THR A 245 -18.64 -4.15 2.80
N GLN A 246 -19.90 -4.59 2.85
CA GLN A 246 -20.33 -5.51 3.91
C GLN A 246 -19.48 -6.80 3.92
N GLU A 247 -19.25 -7.37 2.74
CA GLU A 247 -18.36 -8.51 2.53
C GLU A 247 -16.92 -8.20 2.98
N GLY A 248 -16.36 -7.05 2.58
CA GLY A 248 -15.03 -6.63 3.02
C GLY A 248 -14.91 -6.46 4.53
N LYS A 249 -15.96 -5.94 5.21
CA LYS A 249 -16.01 -5.78 6.67
C LYS A 249 -16.00 -7.14 7.37
N GLU A 250 -16.77 -8.09 6.88
CA GLU A 250 -16.81 -9.46 7.40
C GLU A 250 -15.48 -10.18 7.17
N TRP A 251 -14.86 -9.96 6.02
CA TRP A 251 -13.59 -10.56 5.62
C TRP A 251 -12.39 -10.07 6.46
N CYS A 252 -12.23 -8.75 6.66
CA CYS A 252 -11.05 -8.20 7.37
C CYS A 252 -11.30 -7.63 8.77
N GLY A 253 -12.56 -7.57 9.21
CA GLY A 253 -12.95 -7.02 10.51
C GLY A 253 -12.87 -5.49 10.63
N ILE A 254 -12.54 -4.75 9.57
CA ILE A 254 -12.46 -3.28 9.58
C ILE A 254 -13.85 -2.69 9.36
N THR A 255 -14.50 -2.21 10.42
CA THR A 255 -15.88 -1.70 10.35
C THR A 255 -16.00 -0.19 10.15
N GLN A 256 -14.94 0.56 10.42
CA GLN A 256 -14.88 2.02 10.36
C GLN A 256 -14.33 2.51 9.02
N ASP A 257 -14.80 3.67 8.57
CA ASP A 257 -14.26 4.37 7.41
C ASP A 257 -12.97 5.09 7.82
N ILE A 258 -11.86 4.80 7.12
CA ILE A 258 -10.52 5.27 7.52
C ILE A 258 -10.01 6.34 6.57
N HIS A 259 -9.43 7.43 7.08
CA HIS A 259 -8.89 8.48 6.22
C HIS A 259 -7.72 8.00 5.36
N TYR A 260 -7.72 8.35 4.07
CA TYR A 260 -6.62 8.11 3.16
C TYR A 260 -6.06 9.42 2.61
N SER A 261 -4.73 9.53 2.50
CA SER A 261 -4.07 10.74 2.02
C SER A 261 -3.00 10.49 0.94
N GLY A 262 -2.81 9.22 0.58
CA GLY A 262 -1.90 8.81 -0.48
C GLY A 262 -2.44 9.11 -1.88
N TRP A 263 -1.60 8.86 -2.88
CA TRP A 263 -2.06 8.77 -4.26
C TRP A 263 -2.82 7.46 -4.46
N PHE A 264 -3.89 7.52 -5.25
CA PHE A 264 -4.68 6.36 -5.62
C PHE A 264 -4.96 6.32 -7.12
N ASP A 265 -5.17 5.13 -7.64
CA ASP A 265 -5.67 4.86 -8.98
C ASP A 265 -7.19 4.94 -9.00
N ILE A 266 -7.75 5.43 -10.10
CA ILE A 266 -9.17 5.25 -10.39
C ILE A 266 -9.28 4.08 -11.35
N ILE A 267 -9.74 2.96 -10.83
CA ILE A 267 -9.88 1.71 -11.57
C ILE A 267 -11.33 1.39 -11.87
N VAL A 268 -11.51 0.57 -12.90
CA VAL A 268 -12.76 -0.10 -13.25
C VAL A 268 -12.55 -1.60 -13.03
N PRO A 269 -13.10 -2.18 -11.95
CA PRO A 269 -13.02 -3.62 -11.73
C PRO A 269 -13.84 -4.37 -12.78
N GLN A 270 -13.39 -5.57 -13.16
CA GLN A 270 -14.10 -6.40 -14.15
C GLN A 270 -15.47 -6.87 -13.63
N GLN A 271 -15.56 -7.13 -12.32
CA GLN A 271 -16.79 -7.54 -11.65
C GLN A 271 -17.04 -6.64 -10.44
N LYS A 272 -18.28 -6.19 -10.26
CA LYS A 272 -18.63 -5.34 -9.09
C LYS A 272 -18.58 -6.12 -7.77
N SER A 273 -18.83 -7.43 -7.81
CA SER A 273 -18.74 -8.33 -6.64
C SER A 273 -17.32 -8.48 -6.13
N SER A 274 -16.31 -8.23 -6.96
CA SER A 274 -14.89 -8.31 -6.58
C SER A 274 -14.43 -7.17 -5.64
N ILE A 275 -15.29 -6.21 -5.30
CA ILE A 275 -14.88 -4.98 -4.61
C ILE A 275 -15.06 -5.16 -3.09
N LEU A 276 -13.94 -5.13 -2.36
CA LEU A 276 -13.92 -5.24 -0.91
C LEU A 276 -13.95 -3.87 -0.21
N ALA A 277 -13.47 -2.83 -0.87
CA ALA A 277 -13.51 -1.46 -0.33
C ALA A 277 -13.61 -0.40 -1.42
N TRP A 278 -14.22 0.72 -1.05
CA TRP A 278 -14.40 1.92 -1.87
C TRP A 278 -13.63 3.09 -1.28
N TYR A 279 -13.13 3.96 -2.13
CA TYR A 279 -12.83 5.33 -1.77
C TYR A 279 -14.12 6.16 -1.77
N ARG A 280 -14.39 6.83 -0.67
CA ARG A 280 -15.50 7.76 -0.49
C ARG A 280 -15.00 9.18 -0.29
N THR A 281 -15.69 10.11 -0.92
CA THR A 281 -15.48 11.55 -0.78
C THR A 281 -16.83 12.25 -0.76
N ASP A 282 -16.94 13.32 0.01
CA ASP A 282 -18.19 14.08 0.13
C ASP A 282 -18.33 15.04 -1.06
N LEU A 283 -18.74 14.54 -2.22
CA LEU A 283 -18.97 15.38 -3.40
C LEU A 283 -20.19 16.31 -3.19
N THR A 284 -20.14 17.47 -3.82
CA THR A 284 -21.32 18.31 -4.08
C THR A 284 -21.89 17.94 -5.44
N GLU A 285 -23.11 18.40 -5.76
CA GLU A 285 -23.72 18.18 -7.09
C GLU A 285 -22.82 18.67 -8.24
N THR A 286 -22.14 19.79 -8.05
CA THR A 286 -21.17 20.33 -9.02
C THR A 286 -19.91 19.46 -9.12
N GLY A 287 -19.44 18.88 -8.02
CA GLY A 287 -18.33 17.93 -8.03
C GLY A 287 -18.70 16.63 -8.74
N GLU A 288 -19.88 16.08 -8.47
CA GLU A 288 -20.40 14.90 -9.17
C GLU A 288 -20.52 15.16 -10.67
N GLN A 289 -21.08 16.30 -11.07
CA GLN A 289 -21.19 16.65 -12.49
C GLN A 289 -19.82 16.76 -13.16
N LYS A 290 -18.83 17.36 -12.51
CA LYS A 290 -17.44 17.42 -13.04
C LYS A 290 -16.86 16.03 -13.28
N LEU A 291 -17.09 15.08 -12.37
CA LEU A 291 -16.63 13.71 -12.55
C LEU A 291 -17.34 13.02 -13.72
N VAL A 292 -18.65 13.16 -13.81
CA VAL A 292 -19.46 12.61 -14.91
C VAL A 292 -19.00 13.15 -16.26
N ASP A 293 -18.77 14.46 -16.36
CA ASP A 293 -18.32 15.12 -17.59
C ASP A 293 -16.94 14.60 -18.06
N ALA A 294 -16.10 14.13 -17.14
CA ALA A 294 -14.81 13.50 -17.44
C ALA A 294 -14.86 11.97 -17.57
N GLY A 295 -16.05 11.36 -17.49
CA GLY A 295 -16.21 9.91 -17.54
C GLY A 295 -15.64 9.18 -16.33
N ILE A 296 -15.52 9.88 -15.20
CA ILE A 296 -14.98 9.36 -13.94
C ILE A 296 -16.17 8.95 -13.04
N PRO A 297 -16.19 7.72 -12.48
CA PRO A 297 -17.25 7.30 -11.57
C PRO A 297 -17.21 8.11 -10.27
N ALA A 298 -18.36 8.29 -9.61
CA ALA A 298 -18.44 9.04 -8.34
C ALA A 298 -17.81 8.28 -7.15
N GLU A 299 -17.74 6.96 -7.22
CA GLU A 299 -17.05 6.09 -6.25
C GLU A 299 -15.92 5.32 -6.94
N PHE A 300 -14.79 5.18 -6.26
CA PHE A 300 -13.60 4.51 -6.80
C PHE A 300 -13.33 3.24 -6.01
N ALA A 301 -13.06 2.11 -6.66
CA ALA A 301 -12.66 0.91 -5.92
C ALA A 301 -11.28 1.12 -5.27
N ALA A 302 -11.18 0.82 -3.98
CA ALA A 302 -9.96 0.96 -3.18
C ALA A 302 -9.23 -0.37 -2.98
N LEU A 303 -9.99 -1.47 -2.84
CA LEU A 303 -9.47 -2.83 -2.73
C LEU A 303 -10.35 -3.77 -3.56
N VAL A 304 -9.72 -4.53 -4.44
CA VAL A 304 -10.37 -5.52 -5.30
C VAL A 304 -9.75 -6.89 -5.05
N GLN A 305 -10.59 -7.90 -4.86
CA GLN A 305 -10.24 -9.32 -4.88
C GLN A 305 -10.81 -9.94 -6.15
N TYR A 306 -9.96 -10.56 -6.95
CA TYR A 306 -10.36 -11.22 -8.18
C TYR A 306 -9.86 -12.66 -8.22
N ASP A 307 -10.78 -13.59 -8.45
CA ASP A 307 -10.54 -15.02 -8.53
C ASP A 307 -10.75 -15.50 -9.98
N ASP A 308 -9.69 -16.03 -10.58
CA ASP A 308 -9.70 -16.66 -11.91
C ASP A 308 -8.73 -17.87 -11.90
N TYR A 309 -7.65 -17.84 -12.68
CA TYR A 309 -6.58 -18.86 -12.60
C TYR A 309 -5.82 -18.82 -11.27
N ASN A 310 -5.78 -17.65 -10.65
CA ASN A 310 -5.25 -17.40 -9.31
C ASN A 310 -6.20 -16.49 -8.54
N ARG A 311 -5.98 -16.43 -7.24
CA ARG A 311 -6.49 -15.33 -6.41
C ARG A 311 -5.57 -14.13 -6.55
N SER A 312 -6.15 -12.95 -6.78
CA SER A 312 -5.42 -11.70 -6.85
C SER A 312 -6.06 -10.61 -6.00
N TYR A 313 -5.21 -9.73 -5.47
CA TYR A 313 -5.60 -8.58 -4.69
C TYR A 313 -4.97 -7.34 -5.29
N TYR A 314 -5.79 -6.36 -5.66
CA TYR A 314 -5.32 -5.06 -6.10
C TYR A 314 -5.70 -3.97 -5.10
N MET A 315 -4.67 -3.34 -4.53
CA MET A 315 -4.78 -2.18 -3.66
C MET A 315 -4.63 -0.93 -4.52
N ALA A 316 -5.71 -0.19 -4.73
CA ALA A 316 -5.72 0.98 -5.61
C ALA A 316 -5.00 2.20 -5.02
N GLY A 317 -4.29 2.07 -3.91
CA GLY A 317 -3.35 3.06 -3.39
C GLY A 317 -2.10 2.39 -2.84
N SER A 318 -1.10 3.19 -2.47
CA SER A 318 0.02 2.70 -1.67
C SER A 318 -0.44 2.47 -0.23
N PHE A 319 -0.81 1.23 0.11
CA PHE A 319 -1.32 0.86 1.43
C PHE A 319 -0.20 0.40 2.35
N GLY A 320 0.79 -0.30 1.79
CA GLY A 320 1.92 -0.90 2.51
C GLY A 320 3.05 0.07 2.87
N GLU A 321 2.97 1.31 2.40
CA GLU A 321 3.96 2.35 2.69
C GLU A 321 4.08 2.59 4.19
N MET A 322 5.30 2.41 4.71
CA MET A 322 5.64 2.68 6.09
C MET A 322 6.82 3.64 6.11
N LYS A 323 6.76 4.73 6.87
CA LYS A 323 7.89 5.66 7.00
C LYS A 323 8.89 5.17 8.03
N HIS A 324 8.41 4.73 9.20
CA HIS A 324 9.27 4.34 10.32
C HIS A 324 9.19 2.83 10.56
N TYR A 325 10.33 2.14 10.46
CA TYR A 325 10.39 0.73 10.78
C TYR A 325 10.27 0.52 12.29
N SER A 326 9.15 -0.06 12.74
CA SER A 326 8.89 -0.25 14.17
C SER A 326 9.71 -1.39 14.75
N PHE A 327 10.46 -1.13 15.82
CA PHE A 327 11.27 -2.15 16.51
C PHE A 327 10.44 -3.29 17.11
N TRP A 328 9.19 -3.02 17.50
CA TRP A 328 8.31 -3.90 18.27
C TRP A 328 7.66 -5.06 17.49
N ARG A 329 8.33 -5.57 16.45
CA ARG A 329 7.86 -6.71 15.65
C ARG A 329 7.88 -8.05 16.39
N ARG A 330 8.55 -8.15 17.54
CA ARG A 330 8.66 -9.39 18.33
C ARG A 330 7.68 -9.44 19.50
N ILE A 331 6.62 -8.63 19.46
CA ILE A 331 5.57 -8.57 20.47
C ILE A 331 4.29 -9.10 19.83
N ARG A 332 3.75 -10.19 20.38
CA ARG A 332 2.49 -10.76 19.91
C ARG A 332 1.33 -9.79 20.17
N GLY A 333 0.51 -9.51 19.16
CA GLY A 333 -0.64 -8.62 19.27
C GLY A 333 -0.30 -7.12 19.21
N TRP A 334 0.97 -6.76 19.01
CA TRP A 334 1.37 -5.35 18.84
C TRP A 334 0.65 -4.69 17.66
N GLU A 335 0.43 -5.44 16.59
CA GLU A 335 -0.31 -5.04 15.42
C GLU A 335 -1.77 -4.67 15.74
N VAL A 336 -2.42 -5.42 16.64
CA VAL A 336 -3.79 -5.15 17.10
C VAL A 336 -3.83 -3.91 17.99
N VAL A 337 -2.85 -3.76 18.89
CA VAL A 337 -2.71 -2.58 19.74
C VAL A 337 -2.53 -1.34 18.89
N ARG A 338 -1.64 -1.38 17.89
CA ARG A 338 -1.42 -0.27 16.97
C ARG A 338 -2.66 0.05 16.16
N SER A 339 -3.34 -0.94 15.60
CA SER A 339 -4.58 -0.74 14.84
C SER A 339 -5.66 -0.02 15.68
N LYS A 340 -5.85 -0.42 16.95
CA LYS A 340 -6.87 0.15 17.84
C LYS A 340 -6.49 1.50 18.45
N LEU A 341 -5.25 1.65 18.90
CA LEU A 341 -4.81 2.85 19.64
C LEU A 341 -4.30 3.98 18.74
N THR A 342 -3.98 3.70 17.47
CA THR A 342 -3.60 4.75 16.53
C THR A 342 -4.84 5.61 16.25
N PRO A 343 -4.83 6.92 16.57
CA PRO A 343 -5.95 7.80 16.22
C PRO A 343 -6.09 7.91 14.69
N ASP A 344 -7.33 8.05 14.20
CA ASP A 344 -7.59 8.30 12.78
C ASP A 344 -7.42 9.79 12.46
N GLN A 345 -6.18 10.21 12.27
CA GLN A 345 -5.81 11.60 11.96
C GLN A 345 -4.76 11.62 10.86
N LYS A 346 -4.90 12.53 9.89
CA LYS A 346 -4.04 12.63 8.70
C LYS A 346 -2.56 12.81 9.07
N GLU A 347 -2.31 13.48 10.20
CA GLU A 347 -0.99 13.85 10.67
C GLU A 347 -0.22 12.69 11.30
N ILE A 348 -0.89 11.57 11.58
CA ILE A 348 -0.28 10.46 12.31
C ILE A 348 0.49 9.56 11.34
N PRO A 349 1.82 9.43 11.50
CA PRO A 349 2.63 8.58 10.65
C PRO A 349 2.14 7.13 10.65
N ASP A 350 2.10 6.54 9.46
CA ASP A 350 1.81 5.12 9.26
C ASP A 350 0.42 4.68 9.76
N MET A 351 -0.50 5.63 10.00
CA MET A 351 -1.85 5.34 10.51
C MET A 351 -2.60 4.37 9.60
N PHE A 352 -2.59 4.64 8.29
CA PHE A 352 -3.27 3.81 7.30
C PHE A 352 -2.67 2.40 7.25
N TYR A 353 -1.34 2.29 7.37
CA TYR A 353 -0.64 1.02 7.46
C TYR A 353 -1.17 0.17 8.63
N TRP A 354 -1.28 0.75 9.84
CA TRP A 354 -1.75 0.01 11.02
C TRP A 354 -3.25 -0.29 11.01
N LYS A 355 -4.07 0.63 10.51
CA LYS A 355 -5.53 0.48 10.54
C LYS A 355 -6.08 -0.35 9.39
N VAL A 356 -5.44 -0.32 8.22
CA VAL A 356 -5.96 -0.94 7.00
C VAL A 356 -5.02 -2.00 6.46
N TYR A 357 -3.77 -1.65 6.12
CA TYR A 357 -2.87 -2.58 5.46
C TYR A 357 -2.58 -3.83 6.29
N VAL A 358 -2.26 -3.68 7.57
CA VAL A 358 -1.92 -4.80 8.45
C VAL A 358 -3.07 -5.80 8.59
N PRO A 359 -4.32 -5.41 8.94
CA PRO A 359 -5.43 -6.36 8.98
C PRO A 359 -5.73 -7.02 7.62
N VAL A 360 -5.74 -6.24 6.53
CA VAL A 360 -6.00 -6.75 5.18
C VAL A 360 -4.94 -7.76 4.74
N MET A 361 -3.65 -7.37 4.82
CA MET A 361 -2.55 -8.21 4.37
C MET A 361 -2.39 -9.45 5.24
N LYS A 362 -2.71 -9.37 6.54
CA LYS A 362 -2.73 -10.54 7.42
C LYS A 362 -3.75 -11.58 6.96
N HIS A 363 -4.97 -11.16 6.62
CA HIS A 363 -5.98 -12.06 6.07
C HIS A 363 -5.55 -12.66 4.73
N ILE A 364 -4.96 -11.87 3.84
CA ILE A 364 -4.41 -12.39 2.57
C ILE A 364 -3.36 -13.48 2.84
N LEU A 365 -2.44 -13.27 3.79
CA LEU A 365 -1.39 -14.25 4.13
C LEU A 365 -1.97 -15.53 4.76
N GLU A 366 -3.00 -15.39 5.61
CA GLU A 366 -3.73 -16.52 6.18
C GLU A 366 -4.40 -17.38 5.10
N GLU A 367 -5.07 -16.77 4.12
CA GLU A 367 -5.68 -17.50 3.00
C GLU A 367 -4.66 -18.22 2.11
N VAL A 368 -3.52 -17.59 1.85
CA VAL A 368 -2.43 -18.22 1.06
C VAL A 368 -1.89 -19.43 1.81
N GLN A 369 -1.71 -19.31 3.13
CA GLN A 369 -1.28 -20.41 3.97
C GLN A 369 -2.30 -21.57 3.97
N GLU A 370 -3.59 -21.27 4.11
CA GLU A 370 -4.66 -22.28 4.08
C GLU A 370 -4.73 -23.00 2.73
N SER A 371 -4.59 -22.25 1.63
CA SER A 371 -4.58 -22.81 0.28
C SER A 371 -3.40 -23.76 0.06
N ARG A 372 -2.23 -23.45 0.61
CA ARG A 372 -1.05 -24.32 0.57
C ARG A 372 -1.25 -25.61 1.38
N GLN A 373 -1.95 -25.57 2.52
CA GLN A 373 -2.20 -26.75 3.34
C GLN A 373 -3.19 -27.74 2.70
N GLN A 374 -3.99 -27.30 1.72
CA GLN A 374 -4.95 -28.16 1.01
C GLN A 374 -4.32 -29.01 -0.10
N TRP A 375 -3.05 -28.75 -0.48
CA TRP A 375 -2.32 -29.55 -1.47
C TRP A 375 -0.96 -30.01 -0.91
N PRO A 376 -0.78 -31.32 -0.61
CA PRO A 376 0.48 -31.86 -0.11
C PRO A 376 1.61 -31.92 -1.14
#